data_AF-A0A5D2RTD2-F1
#
_entry.id   AF-A0A5D2RTD2-F1
#
_cell.length_a   1.000
_cell.length_b   1.000
_cell.length_c   1.000
_cell.angle_alpha   90.00
_cell.angle_beta   90.00
_cell.angle_gamma   90.00
#
_symmetry.space_group_name_H-M   'P 1'
#
loop_
_entity.id
_entity.type
_entity.pdbx_description
1 polymer ?
#
loop_
_entity_poly.entity_id
_entity_poly.type
_entity_poly.pdbx_seq_one_letter_code
_entity_poly.pdbx_strand_id
1 'polypeptide(L)'
;MRIRAKLDIRRPLKRKKQVLFNGRCSYVRFKYECLSLFCFYCGRLGYSDSFYEAKMMLDVEVAEMGWDLSLRTQSRRALSMTSIWLREESEGKNG
;
A
#
# COMPACT_ATOMS: atom_id res chain seq x y z
N MET A 1 -1.03 -13.67 -13.13
CA MET A 1 -0.68 -14.19 -11.78
C MET A 1 -1.21 -13.24 -10.74
N ARG A 2 -2.04 -13.72 -9.80
CA ARG A 2 -2.66 -12.94 -8.71
C ARG A 2 -2.25 -13.59 -7.38
N ILE A 3 -1.77 -12.81 -6.42
CA ILE A 3 -1.51 -13.28 -5.05
C ILE A 3 -2.45 -12.54 -4.11
N ARG A 4 -3.21 -13.28 -3.29
CA ARG A 4 -3.93 -12.73 -2.14
C ARG A 4 -3.10 -13.03 -0.89
N ALA A 5 -2.87 -12.04 -0.05
CA ALA A 5 -2.10 -12.18 1.19
C ALA A 5 -2.75 -11.36 2.31
N LYS A 6 -2.66 -11.86 3.56
CA LYS A 6 -3.01 -11.07 4.75
C LYS A 6 -1.89 -10.05 5.00
N LEU A 7 -2.26 -8.81 5.33
CA LEU A 7 -1.34 -7.72 5.63
C LEU A 7 -1.65 -7.17 7.03
N ASP A 8 -0.61 -7.07 7.88
CA ASP A 8 -0.71 -6.46 9.20
C ASP A 8 -0.72 -4.93 9.07
N ILE A 9 -1.91 -4.34 9.03
CA ILE A 9 -2.11 -2.89 8.89
C ILE A 9 -1.63 -2.06 10.10
N ARG A 10 -1.33 -2.70 11.24
CA ARG A 10 -0.77 -2.04 12.44
C ARG A 10 0.72 -1.71 12.26
N ARG A 11 1.39 -2.40 11.33
CA ARG A 11 2.77 -2.11 10.93
C ARG A 11 2.75 -1.09 9.79
N PRO A 12 3.87 -0.38 9.57
CA PRO A 12 4.06 0.36 8.33
C PRO A 12 3.88 -0.57 7.11
N LEU A 13 3.39 -0.03 5.99
CA LEU A 13 3.26 -0.74 4.70
C LEU A 13 4.65 -1.15 4.14
N LYS A 14 4.74 -1.57 2.87
CA LYS A 14 6.05 -1.84 2.24
C LYS A 14 6.28 -0.92 1.04
N ARG A 15 7.35 -0.13 1.08
CA ARG A 15 7.78 0.74 -0.05
C ARG A 15 8.39 -0.07 -1.21
N LYS A 16 9.11 -1.18 -0.91
CA LYS A 16 9.62 -2.18 -1.87
C LYS A 16 9.83 -3.56 -1.23
N LYS A 17 9.97 -4.62 -2.03
CA LYS A 17 10.47 -5.96 -1.61
C LYS A 17 11.44 -6.51 -2.66
N GLN A 18 12.55 -7.10 -2.23
CA GLN A 18 13.39 -7.92 -3.10
C GLN A 18 12.71 -9.29 -3.33
N VAL A 19 12.64 -9.73 -4.57
CA VAL A 19 12.16 -11.05 -4.98
C VAL A 19 13.25 -11.77 -5.77
N LEU A 20 13.33 -13.09 -5.59
CA LEU A 20 14.10 -13.97 -6.46
C LEU A 20 13.16 -14.47 -7.56
N PHE A 21 13.51 -14.24 -8.82
CA PHE A 21 12.75 -14.72 -9.98
C PHE A 21 13.73 -15.24 -11.04
N ASN A 22 13.57 -16.50 -11.45
CA ASN A 22 14.45 -17.19 -12.41
C ASN A 22 15.95 -16.98 -12.12
N GLY A 23 16.34 -17.21 -10.86
CA GLY A 23 17.73 -17.05 -10.37
C GLY A 23 18.21 -15.59 -10.19
N ARG A 24 17.43 -14.58 -10.57
CA ARG A 24 17.79 -13.17 -10.47
C ARG A 24 17.07 -12.48 -9.32
N CYS A 25 17.80 -11.74 -8.49
CA CYS A 25 17.24 -10.86 -7.48
C CYS A 25 16.81 -9.52 -8.10
N SER A 26 15.57 -9.10 -7.84
CA SER A 26 15.00 -7.84 -8.34
C SER A 26 14.15 -7.14 -7.28
N TYR A 27 14.13 -5.80 -7.28
CA TYR A 27 13.27 -5.02 -6.38
C TYR A 27 11.92 -4.70 -7.02
N VAL A 28 10.85 -5.28 -6.48
CA VAL A 28 9.47 -4.87 -6.79
C VAL A 28 9.11 -3.69 -5.89
N ARG A 29 8.70 -2.57 -6.50
CA ARG A 29 8.07 -1.45 -5.78
C ARG A 29 6.57 -1.72 -5.63
N PHE A 30 5.99 -1.39 -4.49
CA PHE A 30 4.55 -1.52 -4.29
C PHE A 30 3.84 -0.20 -4.57
N LYS A 31 2.61 -0.28 -5.09
CA LYS A 31 1.64 0.80 -5.10
C LYS A 31 0.33 0.28 -4.53
N TYR A 32 -0.41 1.16 -3.86
CA TYR A 32 -1.61 0.80 -3.12
C TYR A 32 -2.85 1.49 -3.71
N GLU A 33 -3.94 0.74 -3.74
CA GLU A 33 -5.30 1.19 -4.03
C GLU A 33 -6.11 1.28 -2.74
N CYS A 34 -7.20 2.05 -2.76
CA CYS A 34 -8.07 2.30 -1.60
C CYS A 34 -7.32 2.78 -0.33
N LEU A 35 -6.20 3.49 -0.51
CA LEU A 35 -5.36 4.03 0.56
C LEU A 35 -6.03 5.27 1.20
N SER A 36 -7.11 5.05 1.95
CA SER A 36 -8.00 6.10 2.48
C SER A 36 -7.35 6.89 3.63
N LEU A 37 -7.40 6.35 4.85
CA LEU A 37 -6.77 6.94 6.04
C LEU A 37 -5.37 6.33 6.23
N PHE A 38 -4.37 7.04 5.73
CA PHE A 38 -2.97 6.63 5.77
C PHE A 38 -2.10 7.77 6.33
N CYS A 39 -1.42 7.45 7.43
CA CYS A 39 -0.47 8.30 8.11
C CYS A 39 0.84 8.29 7.32
N PHE A 40 1.20 9.39 6.65
CA PHE A 40 2.42 9.45 5.85
C PHE A 40 3.67 9.40 6.73
N TYR A 41 3.62 10.04 7.91
CA TYR A 41 4.70 9.99 8.89
C TYR A 41 5.03 8.56 9.33
N CYS A 42 4.04 7.90 9.95
CA CYS A 42 4.21 6.58 10.55
C CYS A 42 4.03 5.40 9.58
N GLY A 43 3.62 5.65 8.33
CA GLY A 43 3.47 4.66 7.26
C GLY A 43 2.33 3.64 7.45
N ARG A 44 1.39 3.89 8.36
CA ARG A 44 0.33 2.96 8.79
C ARG A 44 -1.04 3.31 8.21
N LEU A 45 -1.91 2.31 8.10
CA LEU A 45 -3.33 2.49 7.75
C LEU A 45 -4.19 2.61 9.02
N GLY A 46 -5.29 3.33 8.92
CA GLY A 46 -6.25 3.51 10.03
C GLY A 46 -5.80 4.50 11.11
N TYR A 47 -4.80 5.33 10.80
CA TYR A 47 -4.30 6.39 11.67
C TYR A 47 -4.30 7.72 10.88
N SER A 48 -4.80 8.80 11.50
CA SER A 48 -4.63 10.16 10.97
C SER A 48 -3.26 10.70 11.39
N ASP A 49 -2.64 11.53 10.55
CA ASP A 49 -1.39 12.21 10.91
C ASP A 49 -1.57 13.11 12.14
N SER A 50 -2.76 13.69 12.36
CA SER A 50 -3.08 14.50 13.55
C SER A 50 -2.91 13.79 14.90
N PHE A 51 -3.06 12.46 14.94
CA PHE A 51 -2.80 11.68 16.16
C PHE A 51 -1.29 11.48 16.41
N TYR A 52 -0.45 11.73 15.40
CA TYR A 52 1.01 11.76 15.49
C TYR A 52 1.58 13.18 15.60
N GLU A 53 0.96 14.20 15.03
CA GLU A 53 1.34 15.62 15.20
C GLU A 53 1.38 16.02 16.69
N ALA A 54 0.35 15.65 17.45
CA ALA A 54 0.30 15.86 18.90
C ALA A 54 1.40 15.13 19.68
N LYS A 55 1.97 14.05 19.10
CA LYS A 55 3.12 13.34 19.67
C LYS A 55 4.45 13.94 19.22
N MET A 56 4.54 14.43 17.97
CA MET A 56 5.71 15.10 17.42
C MET A 56 6.03 16.42 18.13
N MET A 57 5.01 17.16 18.57
CA MET A 57 5.21 18.39 19.36
C MET A 57 5.86 18.14 20.74
N LEU A 58 5.93 16.89 21.21
CA LEU A 58 6.60 16.50 22.45
C LEU A 58 7.99 15.88 22.23
N ASP A 59 8.36 15.57 20.98
CA ASP A 59 9.51 14.73 20.64
C ASP A 59 10.07 15.14 19.26
N VAL A 60 10.90 16.18 19.26
CA VAL A 60 11.37 16.86 18.02
C VAL A 60 12.57 16.14 17.42
N GLU A 61 12.35 14.93 16.90
CA GLU A 61 13.17 14.39 15.83
C GLU A 61 12.52 14.67 14.48
N VAL A 62 13.25 15.29 13.56
CA VAL A 62 12.83 15.45 12.16
C VAL A 62 13.04 14.11 11.42
N ALA A 63 12.24 13.11 11.78
CA ALA A 63 12.31 11.80 11.15
C ALA A 63 11.97 11.92 9.66
N GLU A 64 12.88 11.46 8.81
CA GLU A 64 12.80 11.62 7.36
C GLU A 64 11.48 11.06 6.81
N MET A 65 10.65 11.93 6.24
CA MET A 65 9.35 11.63 5.63
C MET A 65 9.50 10.83 4.31
N GLY A 66 10.16 9.67 4.36
CA GLY A 66 10.46 8.81 3.20
C GLY A 66 9.23 8.13 2.56
N TRP A 67 8.03 8.68 2.72
CA TRP A 67 6.73 8.15 2.30
C TRP A 67 5.93 9.28 1.64
N ASP A 68 5.56 9.08 0.38
CA ASP A 68 5.07 10.14 -0.48
C ASP A 68 3.84 9.71 -1.29
N LEU A 69 3.31 10.60 -2.13
CA LEU A 69 2.22 10.26 -3.04
C LEU A 69 2.58 9.19 -4.07
N SER A 70 3.87 8.86 -4.29
CA SER A 70 4.28 7.78 -5.21
C SER A 70 3.78 6.40 -4.77
N LEU A 71 3.49 6.24 -3.46
CA LEU A 71 2.91 5.03 -2.87
C LEU A 71 1.46 4.77 -3.33
N ARG A 72 0.72 5.81 -3.73
CA ARG A 72 -0.63 5.68 -4.28
C ARG A 72 -0.56 5.27 -5.75
N THR A 73 -1.53 4.47 -6.20
CA THR A 73 -1.81 4.39 -7.64
C THR A 73 -2.32 5.74 -8.16
N GLN A 74 -2.19 6.00 -9.46
CA GLN A 74 -2.90 7.13 -10.07
C GLN A 74 -4.39 6.78 -10.19
N SER A 75 -5.25 7.52 -9.49
CA SER A 75 -6.71 7.38 -9.62
C SER A 75 -7.17 7.83 -11.01
N ARG A 76 -7.41 6.89 -11.93
CA ARG A 76 -7.86 7.15 -13.30
C ARG A 76 -9.40 7.24 -13.39
N ARG A 77 -9.97 8.16 -12.59
CA ARG A 77 -11.42 8.43 -12.45
C ARG A 77 -12.23 7.27 -11.86
N ALA A 78 -13.36 7.59 -11.24
CA ALA A 78 -14.25 6.60 -10.63
C ALA A 78 -15.05 5.86 -11.72
N LEU A 79 -14.59 4.65 -12.08
CA LEU A 79 -15.30 3.73 -12.96
C LEU A 79 -15.27 2.32 -12.35
N SER A 80 -16.46 1.87 -11.92
CA SER A 80 -16.73 0.59 -11.25
C SER A 80 -16.12 0.38 -9.86
N MET A 81 -16.78 -0.48 -9.08
CA MET A 81 -16.26 -1.06 -7.84
C MET A 81 -15.35 -2.27 -8.10
N THR A 82 -15.28 -2.78 -9.34
CA THR A 82 -14.28 -3.78 -9.75
C THR A 82 -12.92 -3.12 -9.96
N SER A 83 -12.01 -3.29 -8.99
CA SER A 83 -10.63 -2.83 -9.08
C SER A 83 -9.92 -3.45 -10.30
N ILE A 84 -9.34 -2.62 -11.17
CA ILE A 84 -8.90 -2.98 -12.52
C ILE A 84 -7.82 -4.10 -12.58
N TRP A 85 -7.08 -4.33 -11.49
CA TRP A 85 -6.11 -5.43 -11.38
C TRP A 85 -6.72 -6.79 -11.00
N LEU A 86 -7.98 -6.81 -10.53
CA LEU A 86 -8.74 -8.04 -10.40
C LEU A 86 -9.44 -8.33 -11.73
N ARG A 87 -8.83 -9.22 -12.53
CA ARG A 87 -9.65 -10.03 -13.43
C ARG A 87 -10.57 -10.90 -12.58
N GLU A 88 -11.83 -10.93 -12.96
CA GLU A 88 -12.74 -11.97 -12.52
C GLU A 88 -12.26 -13.30 -13.10
N GLU A 89 -12.37 -14.34 -12.29
CA GLU A 89 -11.92 -15.69 -12.61
C GLU A 89 -13.18 -16.40 -13.09
N SER A 90 -13.45 -16.34 -14.40
CA SER A 90 -14.71 -16.80 -14.99
C SER A 90 -14.93 -18.26 -14.62
N GLU A 91 -15.97 -18.53 -13.84
CA GLU A 91 -16.26 -19.88 -13.36
C GLU A 91 -16.46 -20.82 -14.56
N GLY A 92 -15.59 -21.83 -14.64
CA GLY A 92 -15.65 -22.85 -15.68
C GLY A 92 -16.95 -23.63 -15.53
N LYS A 93 -17.90 -23.36 -16.41
CA LYS A 93 -19.25 -23.94 -16.37
C LYS A 93 -19.21 -25.42 -16.78
N ASN A 94 -18.85 -26.27 -15.82
CA ASN A 94 -18.86 -27.72 -15.95
C ASN A 94 -20.30 -28.22 -15.75
N GLY A 95 -20.93 -28.72 -16.83
CA GLY A 95 -22.34 -29.15 -16.86
C GLY A 95 -23.15 -28.28 -17.82
#